data_AF-A0A365T9Q3-F1
#
_entry.id   AF-A0A365T9Q3-F1
#
_cell.length_a   1.000
_cell.length_b   1.000
_cell.length_c   1.000
_cell.angle_alpha   90.00
_cell.angle_beta   90.00
_cell.angle_gamma   90.00
#
_symmetry.space_group_name_H-M   'P 1'
#
loop_
_entity.id
_entity.type
_entity.pdbx_description
1 polymer ?
#
loop_
_entity_poly.entity_id
_entity_poly.type
_entity_poly.pdbx_seq_one_letter_code
_entity_poly.pdbx_strand_id
1 'polypeptide(L)'
;MTKIRELYWYVLAAYLVALVLGAVAFLALVATTNKIGFIAVGGVGGLVLLVLASLPTFPALYRDAGYVRAATDWNPNPWPYLLGGALTPVVSFVVGGDIFGPRINLALSVLSWLGSVATMSLVYLYRRHRFVGVP
;
A
#
# COMPACT_ATOMS: atom_id res chain seq x y z
N MET A 1 -20.88 1.17 -18.48
CA MET A 1 -20.33 0.46 -17.29
C MET A 1 -18.83 0.15 -17.37
N THR A 2 -18.20 0.17 -18.55
CA THR A 2 -16.75 -0.06 -18.75
C THR A 2 -15.86 1.01 -18.11
N LYS A 3 -16.21 2.31 -18.22
CA LYS A 3 -15.43 3.42 -17.64
C LYS A 3 -15.15 3.31 -16.13
N ILE A 4 -16.11 2.83 -15.33
CA ILE A 4 -15.93 2.70 -13.87
C ILE A 4 -14.90 1.60 -13.53
N ARG A 5 -14.79 0.56 -14.36
CA ARG A 5 -13.82 -0.52 -14.16
C ARG A 5 -12.40 -0.10 -14.49
N GLU A 6 -12.22 0.77 -15.48
CA GLU A 6 -10.94 1.42 -15.77
C GLU A 6 -10.50 2.42 -14.70
N LEU A 7 -11.33 2.77 -13.71
CA LEU A 7 -10.95 3.71 -12.67
C LEU A 7 -10.15 3.10 -11.51
N TYR A 8 -10.19 1.77 -11.33
CA TYR A 8 -9.61 1.12 -10.16
C TYR A 8 -8.08 1.07 -10.15
N TRP A 9 -7.42 1.09 -11.32
CA TRP A 9 -5.96 1.22 -11.37
C TRP A 9 -5.49 2.61 -10.93
N TYR A 10 -6.28 3.68 -11.10
CA TYR A 10 -5.95 5.00 -10.56
C TYR A 10 -5.92 5.00 -9.03
N VAL A 11 -6.73 4.17 -8.36
CA VAL A 11 -6.69 4.03 -6.90
C VAL A 11 -5.37 3.43 -6.44
N LEU A 12 -4.89 2.39 -7.15
CA LEU A 12 -3.59 1.77 -6.87
C LEU A 12 -2.43 2.74 -7.15
N ALA A 13 -2.50 3.48 -8.26
CA ALA A 13 -1.50 4.49 -8.61
C ALA A 13 -1.50 5.67 -7.62
N ALA A 14 -2.67 6.18 -7.24
CA ALA A 14 -2.82 7.25 -6.26
C ALA A 14 -2.27 6.86 -4.89
N TYR A 15 -2.44 5.59 -4.47
CA TYR A 15 -1.83 5.09 -3.24
C TYR A 15 -0.31 5.11 -3.28
N LEU A 16 0.31 4.70 -4.41
CA LEU A 16 1.77 4.80 -4.58
C LEU A 16 2.25 6.25 -4.54
N VAL A 17 1.52 7.16 -5.19
CA VAL A 17 1.83 8.59 -5.14
C VAL A 17 1.70 9.14 -3.72
N ALA A 18 0.65 8.77 -2.99
CA ALA A 18 0.43 9.19 -1.60
C ALA A 18 1.55 8.69 -0.68
N LEU A 19 2.09 7.49 -0.90
CA LEU A 19 3.26 6.97 -0.19
C LEU A 19 4.51 7.80 -0.44
N VAL A 20 4.81 8.11 -1.70
CA VAL A 20 5.97 8.92 -2.05
C VAL A 20 5.85 10.33 -1.48
N LEU A 21 4.69 10.96 -1.63
CA LEU A 21 4.43 12.30 -1.08
C LEU A 21 4.50 12.30 0.45
N GLY A 22 3.93 11.29 1.10
CA GLY A 22 4.00 11.12 2.56
C GLY A 22 5.44 10.97 3.05
N ALA A 23 6.26 10.17 2.37
CA ALA A 23 7.67 10.00 2.68
C ALA A 23 8.46 11.31 2.50
N VAL A 24 8.26 12.01 1.38
CA VAL A 24 8.92 13.30 1.12
C VAL A 24 8.50 14.35 2.14
N ALA A 25 7.20 14.45 2.45
CA ALA A 25 6.69 15.39 3.45
C ALA A 25 7.25 15.10 4.84
N PHE A 26 7.36 13.82 5.23
CA PHE A 26 7.97 13.43 6.49
C PHE A 26 9.46 13.77 6.54
N LEU A 27 10.22 13.48 5.48
CA LEU A 27 11.63 13.86 5.38
C LEU A 27 11.83 15.37 5.44
N ALA A 28 10.98 16.15 4.76
CA ALA A 28 10.99 17.61 4.82
C ALA A 28 10.68 18.11 6.24
N LEU A 29 9.70 17.50 6.93
CA LEU A 29 9.41 17.81 8.33
C LEU A 29 10.65 17.57 9.21
N VAL A 30 11.28 16.40 9.10
CA VAL A 30 12.49 16.05 9.86
C VAL A 30 13.65 17.00 9.53
N ALA A 31 13.83 17.37 8.26
CA ALA A 31 14.91 18.28 7.84
C ALA A 31 14.71 19.74 8.31
N THR A 32 13.46 20.15 8.53
CA THR A 32 13.12 21.55 8.89
C THR A 32 12.89 21.77 10.37
N THR A 33 12.86 20.71 11.19
CA THR A 33 12.64 20.83 12.63
C THR A 33 13.52 19.90 13.46
N ASN A 34 14.06 20.40 14.57
CA ASN A 34 14.75 19.59 15.58
C ASN A 34 13.82 19.18 16.74
N LYS A 35 12.52 19.54 16.67
CA LYS A 35 11.55 19.27 17.73
C LYS A 35 11.05 17.83 17.64
N ILE A 36 11.64 16.94 18.45
CA ILE A 36 11.32 15.50 18.51
C ILE A 36 9.81 15.25 18.65
N GLY A 37 9.10 16.04 19.47
CA GLY A 37 7.64 15.89 19.63
C GLY A 37 6.84 16.14 18.34
N PHE A 38 7.24 17.12 17.53
CA PHE A 38 6.60 17.40 16.24
C PHE A 38 6.88 16.30 15.22
N ILE A 39 8.11 15.79 15.18
CA ILE A 39 8.49 14.66 14.32
C ILE A 39 7.69 13.41 14.69
N ALA A 40 7.56 13.13 15.99
CA ALA A 40 6.80 11.97 16.47
C ALA A 40 5.31 12.06 16.11
N VAL A 41 4.67 13.21 16.36
CA VAL A 41 3.25 13.41 16.00
C VAL A 41 3.04 13.38 14.49
N GLY A 42 3.92 14.04 13.71
CA GLY A 42 3.86 14.01 12.25
C GLY A 42 4.06 12.61 11.68
N GLY A 43 4.98 11.82 12.24
CA GLY A 43 5.21 10.43 11.85
C GLY A 43 4.00 9.53 12.15
N VAL A 44 3.43 9.64 13.36
CA VAL A 44 2.23 8.87 13.73
C VAL A 44 1.03 9.28 12.88
N GLY A 45 0.80 10.59 12.70
CA GLY A 45 -0.29 11.09 11.85
C GLY A 45 -0.16 10.64 10.39
N GLY A 46 1.05 10.71 9.83
CA GLY A 46 1.35 10.21 8.49
C GLY A 46 1.09 8.71 8.35
N LEU A 47 1.49 7.91 9.34
CA LEU A 47 1.22 6.47 9.37
C LEU A 47 -0.28 6.17 9.38
N VAL A 48 -1.06 6.86 10.21
CA VAL A 48 -2.52 6.68 10.27
C VAL A 48 -3.17 7.00 8.92
N LEU A 49 -2.79 8.12 8.29
CA LEU A 49 -3.32 8.51 6.98
C LEU A 49 -2.99 7.47 5.89
N LEU A 50 -1.76 6.94 5.90
CA LEU A 50 -1.34 5.91 4.95
C LEU A 50 -2.09 4.59 5.16
N VAL A 51 -2.35 4.20 6.41
CA VAL A 51 -3.16 3.01 6.72
C VAL A 51 -4.57 3.18 6.16
N LEU A 52 -5.20 4.33 6.42
CA LEU A 52 -6.54 4.63 5.88
C LEU A 52 -6.55 4.65 4.35
N ALA A 53 -5.52 5.19 3.72
CA ALA A 53 -5.36 5.20 2.26
C ALA A 53 -5.13 3.79 1.67
N SER A 54 -4.64 2.83 2.47
CA SER A 54 -4.41 1.45 2.02
C SER A 54 -5.70 0.63 1.95
N LEU A 55 -6.72 0.93 2.75
CA LEU A 55 -8.00 0.18 2.78
C LEU A 55 -8.69 0.07 1.41
N PRO A 56 -8.81 1.14 0.59
CA PRO A 56 -9.44 1.04 -0.72
C PRO A 56 -8.60 0.27 -1.77
N THR A 57 -7.32 -0.03 -1.51
CA THR A 57 -6.45 -0.71 -2.50
C THR A 57 -6.85 -2.16 -2.74
N PHE A 58 -7.26 -2.89 -1.69
CA PHE A 58 -7.70 -4.29 -1.79
C PHE A 58 -8.95 -4.48 -2.67
N PRO A 59 -10.08 -3.77 -2.44
CA PRO A 59 -11.24 -3.90 -3.32
C PRO A 59 -10.97 -3.35 -4.73
N ALA A 60 -10.12 -2.33 -4.88
CA ALA A 60 -9.72 -1.83 -6.19
C ALA A 60 -8.95 -2.89 -7.00
N LEU A 61 -7.99 -3.59 -6.37
CA LEU A 61 -7.23 -4.65 -7.01
C LEU A 61 -8.12 -5.81 -7.46
N TYR A 62 -9.09 -6.22 -6.64
CA TYR A 62 -10.02 -7.29 -7.01
C TYR A 62 -10.89 -6.90 -8.22
N ARG A 63 -11.39 -5.65 -8.24
CA ARG A 63 -12.24 -5.16 -9.35
C ARG A 63 -11.45 -4.94 -10.64
N ASP A 64 -10.23 -4.42 -10.56
CA ASP A 64 -9.37 -4.26 -11.74
C ASP A 64 -8.94 -5.62 -12.30
N ALA A 65 -8.59 -6.60 -11.46
CA ALA A 65 -8.23 -7.95 -11.91
C ALA A 65 -9.38 -8.61 -12.69
N GLY A 66 -10.62 -8.43 -12.23
CA GLY A 66 -11.81 -8.92 -12.93
C GLY A 66 -12.05 -8.23 -14.28
N TYR A 67 -11.67 -6.96 -14.43
CA TYR A 67 -11.71 -6.26 -15.72
C TYR A 67 -10.64 -6.79 -16.68
N VAL A 68 -9.40 -6.88 -16.21
CA VAL A 68 -8.25 -7.29 -17.02
C VAL A 68 -8.41 -8.71 -17.59
N ARG A 69 -8.98 -9.64 -16.79
CA ARG A 69 -9.33 -11.00 -17.26
C ARG A 69 -10.32 -11.01 -18.43
N ALA A 70 -11.23 -10.05 -18.48
CA ALA A 70 -12.23 -9.97 -19.54
C ALA A 70 -11.70 -9.26 -20.79
N ALA A 71 -10.65 -8.45 -20.64
CA ALA A 71 -10.11 -7.61 -21.70
C ALA A 71 -8.84 -8.19 -22.37
N THR A 72 -8.15 -9.13 -21.71
CA THR A 72 -6.86 -9.67 -22.19
C THR A 72 -6.70 -11.15 -21.87
N ASP A 73 -5.73 -11.80 -22.52
CA ASP A 73 -5.34 -13.19 -22.24
C ASP A 73 -4.67 -13.36 -20.88
N TRP A 74 -4.27 -12.26 -20.24
CA TRP A 74 -3.74 -12.32 -18.89
C TRP A 74 -4.87 -12.60 -17.90
N ASN A 75 -4.75 -13.69 -17.15
CA ASN A 75 -5.69 -14.08 -16.11
C ASN A 75 -5.13 -13.74 -14.70
N PRO A 76 -5.14 -12.47 -14.26
CA PRO A 76 -4.59 -12.10 -12.95
C PRO A 76 -5.37 -12.76 -11.82
N ASN A 77 -4.69 -13.58 -11.02
CA ASN A 77 -5.22 -14.03 -9.74
C ASN A 77 -5.00 -12.92 -8.68
N PRO A 78 -6.05 -12.31 -8.09
CA PRO A 78 -5.87 -11.27 -7.08
C PRO A 78 -5.37 -11.83 -5.75
N TRP A 79 -5.56 -13.12 -5.47
CA TRP A 79 -5.27 -13.71 -4.16
C TRP A 79 -3.81 -13.55 -3.70
N PRO A 80 -2.77 -13.80 -4.51
CA PRO A 80 -1.40 -13.58 -4.08
C PRO A 80 -1.10 -12.13 -3.68
N TYR A 81 -1.73 -11.16 -4.35
CA TYR A 81 -1.55 -9.73 -4.04
C TYR A 81 -2.28 -9.32 -2.77
N LEU A 82 -3.51 -9.82 -2.58
CA LEU A 82 -4.30 -9.58 -1.37
C LEU A 82 -3.67 -10.27 -0.15
N LEU A 83 -3.32 -11.55 -0.28
CA LEU A 83 -2.71 -12.34 0.78
C LEU A 83 -1.30 -11.84 1.09
N GLY A 84 -0.51 -11.48 0.07
CA GLY A 84 0.77 -10.82 0.29
C GLY A 84 0.59 -9.53 1.11
N GLY A 85 -0.32 -8.64 0.69
CA GLY A 85 -0.61 -7.40 1.41
C GLY A 85 -1.06 -7.61 2.86
N ALA A 86 -1.92 -8.60 3.10
CA ALA A 86 -2.56 -8.83 4.40
C ALA A 86 -1.76 -9.74 5.36
N LEU A 87 -1.03 -10.75 4.86
CA LEU A 87 -0.33 -11.72 5.71
C LEU A 87 1.02 -11.20 6.20
N THR A 88 1.75 -10.44 5.38
CA THR A 88 3.05 -9.86 5.74
C THR A 88 3.03 -9.13 7.10
N PRO A 89 2.05 -8.24 7.38
CA PRO A 89 1.97 -7.58 8.69
C PRO A 89 1.59 -8.51 9.84
N VAL A 90 0.78 -9.55 9.60
CA VAL A 90 0.44 -10.55 10.62
C VAL A 90 1.69 -11.34 11.01
N VAL A 91 2.48 -11.78 10.01
CA VAL A 91 3.75 -12.47 10.24
C VAL A 91 4.73 -11.54 10.96
N SER A 92 4.85 -10.28 10.54
CA SER A 92 5.70 -9.30 11.22
C SER A 92 5.27 -9.05 12.67
N PHE A 93 3.97 -9.01 12.95
CA PHE A 93 3.45 -8.83 14.31
C PHE A 93 3.75 -10.04 15.20
N VAL A 94 3.54 -11.26 14.68
CA VAL A 94 3.81 -12.48 15.46
C VAL A 94 5.30 -12.62 15.76
N VAL A 95 6.15 -12.39 14.75
CA VAL A 95 7.62 -12.54 14.90
C VAL A 95 8.23 -11.37 15.69
N GLY A 96 7.75 -10.15 15.48
CA GLY A 96 8.30 -8.95 16.12
C GLY A 96 7.86 -8.76 17.58
N GLY A 97 6.73 -9.35 17.98
CA GLY A 97 6.17 -9.22 19.33
C GLY A 97 7.10 -9.73 20.41
N ASP A 98 7.72 -10.88 20.14
CA ASP A 98 8.64 -11.55 21.05
C ASP A 98 10.00 -10.85 21.14
N ILE A 99 10.38 -10.06 20.12
CA ILE A 99 11.72 -9.47 19.99
C ILE A 99 11.76 -8.01 20.46
N PHE A 100 10.74 -7.22 20.17
CA PHE A 100 10.78 -5.75 20.36
C PHE A 100 9.78 -5.21 21.39
N GLY A 101 8.92 -6.07 21.96
CA GLY A 101 7.85 -5.69 22.86
C GLY A 101 6.64 -5.04 22.14
N PRO A 102 5.47 -4.96 22.80
CA PRO A 102 4.18 -4.76 22.14
C PRO A 102 4.05 -3.42 21.41
N ARG A 103 4.66 -2.35 21.92
CA ARG A 103 4.58 -1.01 21.31
C ARG A 103 5.39 -0.89 20.02
N ILE A 104 6.64 -1.36 20.02
CA ILE A 104 7.52 -1.30 18.85
C ILE A 104 7.02 -2.29 17.79
N ASN A 105 6.55 -3.46 18.22
CA ASN A 105 5.99 -4.46 17.33
C ASN A 105 4.77 -3.95 16.54
N LEU A 106 3.85 -3.23 17.20
CA LEU A 106 2.69 -2.64 16.52
C LEU A 106 3.13 -1.66 15.41
N ALA A 107 4.10 -0.79 15.70
CA ALA A 107 4.61 0.18 14.72
C ALA A 107 5.28 -0.52 13.53
N LEU A 108 6.12 -1.53 13.80
CA LEU A 108 6.78 -2.32 12.75
C LEU A 108 5.76 -3.11 11.91
N SER A 109 4.68 -3.59 12.51
CA SER A 109 3.61 -4.30 11.82
C SER A 109 2.81 -3.38 10.89
N VAL A 110 2.54 -2.14 11.33
CA VAL A 110 1.92 -1.12 10.47
C VAL A 110 2.84 -0.76 9.30
N LEU A 111 4.13 -0.55 9.55
CA LEU A 111 5.10 -0.28 8.48
C LEU A 111 5.21 -1.45 7.48
N SER A 112 5.19 -2.68 8.00
CA SER A 112 5.19 -3.91 7.22
C SER A 112 3.92 -4.04 6.36
N TRP A 113 2.75 -3.70 6.90
CA TRP A 113 1.49 -3.63 6.14
C TRP A 113 1.63 -2.68 4.96
N LEU A 114 2.08 -1.46 5.22
CA LEU A 114 2.20 -0.43 4.20
C LEU A 114 3.18 -0.83 3.10
N GLY A 115 4.36 -1.35 3.48
CA GLY A 115 5.35 -1.86 2.54
C GLY A 115 4.79 -2.99 1.69
N SER A 116 4.11 -3.96 2.31
CA SER A 116 3.53 -5.08 1.59
C SER A 116 2.45 -4.66 0.59
N VAL A 117 1.50 -3.81 1.01
CA VAL A 117 0.45 -3.30 0.11
C VAL A 117 1.05 -2.48 -1.04
N ALA A 118 2.08 -1.68 -0.76
CA ALA A 118 2.80 -0.93 -1.78
C ALA A 118 3.45 -1.86 -2.80
N THR A 119 4.24 -2.84 -2.34
CA THR A 119 4.91 -3.82 -3.20
C THR A 119 3.91 -4.59 -4.05
N MET A 120 2.81 -5.08 -3.46
CA MET A 120 1.80 -5.83 -4.19
C MET A 120 1.08 -4.97 -5.23
N SER A 121 0.80 -3.70 -4.91
CA SER A 121 0.23 -2.73 -5.86
C SER A 121 1.18 -2.46 -7.03
N LEU A 122 2.48 -2.32 -6.74
CA LEU A 122 3.52 -2.04 -7.74
C LEU A 122 3.73 -3.22 -8.69
N VAL A 123 3.82 -4.45 -8.14
CA VAL A 123 3.93 -5.68 -8.95
C VAL A 123 2.69 -5.88 -9.81
N TYR A 124 1.50 -5.62 -9.26
CA TYR A 124 0.25 -5.72 -10.02
C TYR A 124 0.20 -4.71 -11.16
N LEU A 125 0.47 -3.43 -10.89
CA LEU A 125 0.47 -2.37 -11.90
C LEU A 125 1.52 -2.60 -12.99
N TYR A 126 2.71 -3.07 -12.63
CA TYR A 126 3.75 -3.43 -13.60
C TYR A 126 3.28 -4.53 -14.57
N ARG A 127 2.67 -5.60 -14.04
CA ARG A 127 2.13 -6.67 -14.89
C ARG A 127 0.98 -6.17 -15.75
N ARG A 128 0.06 -5.38 -15.17
CA ARG A 128 -1.04 -4.76 -15.92
C ARG A 128 -0.53 -3.92 -17.09
N HIS A 129 0.46 -3.07 -16.87
CA HIS A 129 1.08 -2.28 -17.93
C HIS A 129 1.63 -3.16 -19.05
N ARG A 130 2.22 -4.31 -18.73
CA ARG A 130 2.78 -5.23 -19.73
C ARG A 130 1.71 -5.85 -20.64
N PHE A 131 0.51 -6.13 -20.12
CA PHE A 131 -0.54 -6.83 -20.86
C PHE A 131 -1.61 -5.92 -21.46
N VAL A 132 -1.91 -4.79 -20.80
CA VAL A 132 -3.01 -3.88 -21.16
C VAL A 132 -2.48 -2.49 -21.56
N GLY A 133 -1.20 -2.21 -21.33
CA GLY A 133 -0.64 -0.86 -21.48
C GLY A 133 -1.06 0.09 -20.35
N VAL A 134 -0.64 1.35 -20.48
CA VAL A 134 -1.31 2.49 -19.82
C VAL A 134 -2.40 2.94 -20.80
N PRO A 135 -3.64 3.22 -20.36
CA PRO A 135 -4.55 3.95 -21.23
C PRO A 135 -3.98 5.30 -21.65
#